data_AF-A0A1X0ZLV4-F1
#
_entry.id   AF-A0A1X0ZLV4-F1
#
_cell.length_a   1.000
_cell.length_b   1.000
_cell.length_c   1.000
_cell.angle_alpha   90.00
_cell.angle_beta   90.00
_cell.angle_gamma   90.00
#
_symmetry.space_group_name_H-M   'P 1'
#
loop_
_entity.id
_entity.type
_entity.pdbx_description
1 polymer ?
#
loop_
_entity_poly.entity_id
_entity_poly.type
_entity_poly.pdbx_seq_one_letter_code
_entity_poly.pdbx_strand_id
1 'polypeptide(L)'
;MTVSDRSNRAVLSTLTKDPSAVEALFTPGGQQAVLLLGQPLAWTSRAELEQVVSVKREGATDDGENYRYDSRSQRVLKANTQQTARSTQAQRVIYLPGLELRTHTHGDTLKQDLQVMTVGEASRAQVRVLHWQAGKPDDLPNDQLRYSYDNLLGSSALEVDGAGNLISQEEYYPFGGTAVWAARNEVEASYKTVRYSGKERDATGLYYYGYRYYQPWAGRWLSADPAGTVDGLNIFRMVCNNPISSYDEDGLERKHFRGADDRVEKAILKEHPTMRIVARGLTEYETINPEFAAKISQAQSIAVESLRRAVEYLQQSQGDDEKFNATVVKQIMDVPLDGGYLQKGLTAILDMQRSRLEAGNDQIVIYNDPKVEAGVNAGFYIPVDEHRRLFINEQIFSRIKDSAELMKSLVATLIHEDSHARTKSLDIFYSEPNLPKTTGLKDIVDAIRPVIGTALDIRRNLESSKKLQKTGKNELLEKLEGRALTANDLLNNNADSWVAVTFALSRFEGFVSAGMVRKA
;
A
#
# COMPACT_ATOMS: atom_id res chain seq x y z
N MET A 1 -11.27 -3.28 -30.45
CA MET A 1 -9.84 -3.36 -30.81
C MET A 1 -9.67 -4.42 -31.88
N THR A 2 -8.64 -4.28 -32.72
CA THR A 2 -8.22 -5.26 -33.72
C THR A 2 -6.87 -5.81 -33.28
N VAL A 3 -6.80 -7.12 -33.07
CA VAL A 3 -5.59 -7.83 -32.66
C VAL A 3 -4.96 -8.46 -33.90
N SER A 4 -3.62 -8.48 -33.96
CA SER A 4 -2.88 -9.19 -34.99
C SER A 4 -3.22 -10.68 -35.02
N ASP A 5 -3.23 -11.28 -36.21
CA ASP A 5 -3.37 -12.73 -36.40
C ASP A 5 -2.08 -13.51 -36.10
N ARG A 6 -0.97 -12.81 -35.79
CA ARG A 6 0.37 -13.39 -35.62
C ARG A 6 1.07 -13.02 -34.31
N SER A 7 0.58 -12.04 -33.57
CA SER A 7 1.21 -11.56 -32.35
C SER A 7 0.21 -10.93 -31.36
N ASN A 8 0.72 -10.47 -30.21
CA ASN A 8 -0.07 -9.72 -29.23
C ASN A 8 -0.19 -8.21 -29.53
N ARG A 9 0.31 -7.75 -30.69
CA ARG A 9 0.11 -6.39 -31.17
C ARG A 9 -1.37 -6.19 -31.47
N ALA A 10 -1.90 -5.05 -31.05
CA ALA A 10 -3.30 -4.71 -31.26
C ALA A 10 -3.48 -3.20 -31.19
N VAL A 11 -4.43 -2.70 -31.96
CA VAL A 11 -4.75 -1.29 -32.10
C VAL A 11 -6.26 -1.06 -31.98
N LEU A 12 -6.68 0.20 -31.82
CA LEU A 12 -8.09 0.55 -31.97
C LEU A 12 -8.58 0.20 -33.38
N SER A 13 -9.83 -0.26 -33.48
CA SER A 13 -10.43 -0.65 -34.77
C SER A 13 -10.64 0.52 -35.73
N THR A 14 -10.46 1.75 -35.25
CA THR A 14 -10.44 2.98 -36.06
C THR A 14 -9.18 3.11 -36.90
N LEU A 15 -8.07 2.45 -36.52
CA LEU A 15 -6.83 2.41 -37.31
C LEU A 15 -6.91 1.33 -38.39
N THR A 16 -7.37 0.12 -38.02
CA THR A 16 -7.65 -0.95 -38.97
C THR A 16 -8.63 -1.95 -38.36
N LYS A 17 -9.47 -2.57 -39.19
CA LYS A 17 -10.31 -3.72 -38.82
C LYS A 17 -9.73 -5.05 -39.30
N ASP A 18 -8.67 -5.02 -40.10
CA ASP A 18 -7.98 -6.18 -40.64
C ASP A 18 -6.85 -6.61 -39.69
N PRO A 19 -6.94 -7.80 -39.05
CA PRO A 19 -5.88 -8.35 -38.21
C PRO A 19 -4.51 -8.41 -38.90
N SER A 20 -4.48 -8.72 -40.19
CA SER A 20 -3.22 -8.89 -40.93
C SER A 20 -2.47 -7.56 -41.17
N ALA A 21 -3.20 -6.44 -41.12
CA ALA A 21 -2.65 -5.10 -41.26
C ALA A 21 -2.10 -4.51 -39.94
N VAL A 22 -2.36 -5.14 -38.79
CA VAL A 22 -1.95 -4.63 -37.47
C VAL A 22 -0.42 -4.57 -37.35
N GLU A 23 0.29 -5.56 -37.88
CA GLU A 23 1.76 -5.63 -37.78
C GLU A 23 2.46 -4.43 -38.41
N ALA A 24 1.92 -3.90 -39.51
CA ALA A 24 2.49 -2.75 -40.21
C ALA A 24 2.37 -1.43 -39.42
N LEU A 25 1.57 -1.40 -38.36
CA LEU A 25 1.40 -0.25 -37.47
C LEU A 25 2.39 -0.24 -36.31
N PHE A 26 3.36 -1.17 -36.30
CA PHE A 26 4.41 -1.25 -35.31
C PHE A 26 5.79 -1.33 -35.98
N THR A 27 6.81 -0.84 -35.30
CA THR A 27 8.21 -1.10 -35.66
C THR A 27 8.55 -2.59 -35.46
N PRO A 28 9.68 -3.09 -35.98
CA PRO A 28 10.16 -4.44 -35.67
C PRO A 28 10.31 -4.69 -34.17
N GLY A 29 10.74 -3.68 -33.40
CA GLY A 29 10.89 -3.74 -31.94
C GLY A 29 9.58 -3.73 -31.15
N GLY A 30 8.42 -3.59 -31.81
CA GLY A 30 7.10 -3.59 -31.15
C GLY A 30 6.68 -2.23 -30.58
N GLN A 31 7.22 -1.13 -31.10
CA GLN A 31 6.76 0.22 -30.79
C GLN A 31 5.64 0.63 -31.76
N GLN A 32 4.51 1.13 -31.28
CA GLN A 32 3.41 1.57 -32.15
C GLN A 32 3.81 2.81 -32.96
N ALA A 33 3.57 2.80 -34.28
CA ALA A 33 4.00 3.86 -35.19
C ALA A 33 2.96 4.99 -35.36
N VAL A 34 1.70 4.74 -35.00
CA VAL A 34 0.58 5.70 -35.14
C VAL A 34 -0.31 5.62 -33.91
N LEU A 35 -0.48 6.72 -33.18
CA LEU A 35 -1.27 6.76 -31.94
C LEU A 35 -2.77 6.64 -32.22
N LEU A 36 -3.28 7.58 -33.01
CA LEU A 36 -4.63 7.67 -33.55
C LEU A 36 -4.52 8.08 -35.03
N LEU A 37 -5.63 8.06 -35.78
CA LEU A 37 -5.63 8.45 -37.19
C LEU A 37 -5.01 9.85 -37.36
N GLY A 38 -3.96 9.95 -38.18
CA GLY A 38 -3.24 11.21 -38.43
C GLY A 38 -2.21 11.63 -37.37
N GLN A 39 -1.96 10.81 -36.35
CA GLN A 39 -1.02 11.10 -35.27
C GLN A 39 0.17 10.13 -35.26
N PRO A 40 1.19 10.33 -36.12
CA PRO A 40 2.37 9.48 -36.15
C PRO A 40 3.22 9.63 -34.87
N LEU A 41 3.91 8.54 -34.53
CA LEU A 41 4.81 8.40 -33.39
C LEU A 41 6.23 8.15 -33.89
N ALA A 42 7.20 8.90 -33.35
CA ALA A 42 8.62 8.65 -33.57
C ALA A 42 9.27 8.10 -32.31
N TRP A 43 10.28 7.25 -32.48
CA TRP A 43 10.96 6.56 -31.40
C TRP A 43 12.47 6.73 -31.52
N THR A 44 13.16 6.86 -30.39
CA THR A 44 14.62 6.90 -30.36
C THR A 44 15.21 5.54 -30.73
N SER A 45 16.52 5.49 -30.98
CA SER A 45 17.25 4.23 -31.18
C SER A 45 17.21 3.30 -29.96
N ARG A 46 16.88 3.82 -28.78
CA ARG A 46 16.68 3.07 -27.53
C ARG A 46 15.22 2.66 -27.31
N ALA A 47 14.36 2.83 -28.32
CA ALA A 47 12.93 2.57 -28.26
C ALA A 47 12.16 3.41 -27.22
N GLU A 48 12.65 4.62 -26.92
CA GLU A 48 11.93 5.60 -26.10
C GLU A 48 11.05 6.47 -27.01
N LEU A 49 9.87 6.90 -26.56
CA LEU A 49 9.00 7.74 -27.38
C LEU A 49 9.66 9.11 -27.59
N GLU A 50 10.01 9.47 -28.82
CA GLU A 50 10.69 10.73 -29.13
C GLU A 50 9.70 11.85 -29.41
N GLN A 51 8.65 11.56 -30.19
CA GLN A 51 7.71 12.56 -30.66
C GLN A 51 6.31 11.97 -30.85
N VAL A 52 5.29 12.75 -30.48
CA VAL A 52 3.90 12.56 -30.91
C VAL A 52 3.47 13.76 -31.73
N VAL A 53 3.13 13.55 -33.00
CA VAL A 53 2.51 14.60 -33.81
C VAL A 53 1.02 14.60 -33.55
N SER A 54 0.49 15.73 -33.09
CA SER A 54 -0.95 15.91 -32.85
C SER A 54 -1.69 16.42 -34.08
N VAL A 55 -1.09 17.36 -34.82
CA VAL A 55 -1.64 17.91 -36.07
C VAL A 55 -0.51 18.03 -37.09
N LYS A 56 -0.64 17.28 -38.19
CA LYS A 56 0.26 17.38 -39.33
C LYS A 56 -0.07 18.66 -40.13
N ARG A 57 0.92 19.47 -40.47
CA ARG A 57 0.74 20.70 -41.27
C ARG A 57 1.52 20.64 -42.58
N GLU A 58 0.93 21.17 -43.64
CA GLU A 58 1.61 21.35 -44.91
C GLU A 58 2.38 22.68 -44.91
N GLY A 59 3.69 22.64 -45.21
CA GLY A 59 4.52 23.84 -45.35
C GLY A 59 4.83 24.58 -44.04
N ALA A 60 4.47 24.03 -42.87
CA ALA A 60 4.77 24.57 -41.56
C ALA A 60 5.23 23.45 -40.60
N THR A 61 5.75 23.83 -39.44
CA THR A 61 6.09 22.86 -38.39
C THR A 61 4.81 22.23 -37.83
N ASP A 62 4.82 20.90 -37.65
CA ASP A 62 3.71 20.16 -37.07
C ASP A 62 3.46 20.56 -35.60
N ASP A 63 2.22 20.43 -35.16
CA ASP A 63 1.87 20.53 -33.74
C ASP A 63 2.14 19.18 -33.07
N GLY A 64 2.65 19.19 -31.84
CA GLY A 64 2.92 17.95 -31.13
C GLY A 64 3.77 18.09 -29.89
N GLU A 65 4.13 16.94 -29.33
CA GLU A 65 4.99 16.81 -28.16
C GLU A 65 6.29 16.09 -28.52
N ASN A 66 7.39 16.56 -27.94
CA ASN A 66 8.71 15.93 -28.04
C ASN A 66 9.27 15.67 -26.64
N TYR A 67 10.04 14.60 -26.50
CA TYR A 67 10.57 14.15 -25.22
C TYR A 67 12.09 13.91 -25.30
N ARG A 68 12.79 14.14 -24.17
CA ARG A 68 14.20 13.75 -24.00
C ARG A 68 14.37 13.00 -22.69
N TYR A 69 15.29 12.04 -22.72
CA TYR A 69 15.54 11.10 -21.64
C TYR A 69 17.00 11.16 -21.21
N ASP A 70 17.28 10.80 -19.97
CA ASP A 70 18.64 10.60 -19.47
C ASP A 70 19.20 9.22 -19.90
N SER A 71 20.42 8.91 -19.44
CA SER A 71 21.06 7.62 -19.74
C SER A 71 20.33 6.42 -19.15
N ARG A 72 19.42 6.61 -18.19
CA ARG A 72 18.57 5.58 -17.57
C ARG A 72 17.16 5.53 -18.17
N SER A 73 16.95 6.22 -19.30
CA SER A 73 15.65 6.30 -19.99
C SER A 73 14.56 6.99 -19.17
N GLN A 74 14.94 7.82 -18.19
CA GLN A 74 14.00 8.64 -17.43
C GLN A 74 13.82 9.99 -18.12
N ARG A 75 12.57 10.42 -18.27
CA ARG A 75 12.23 11.66 -18.98
C ARG A 75 12.75 12.87 -18.21
N VAL A 76 13.61 13.66 -18.85
CA VAL A 76 14.17 14.90 -18.29
C VAL A 76 13.58 16.16 -18.93
N LEU A 77 12.99 16.03 -20.11
CA LEU A 77 12.36 17.15 -20.81
C LEU A 77 11.12 16.70 -21.58
N LYS A 78 10.07 17.53 -21.52
CA LYS A 78 8.89 17.48 -22.38
C LYS A 78 8.71 18.86 -23.02
N ALA A 79 8.49 18.91 -24.33
CA ALA A 79 8.20 20.14 -25.05
C ALA A 79 6.96 19.95 -25.92
N ASN A 80 5.93 20.76 -25.71
CA ASN A 80 4.72 20.81 -26.52
C ASN A 80 4.73 22.09 -27.35
N THR A 81 4.44 21.97 -28.64
CA THR A 81 4.40 23.08 -29.59
C THR A 81 3.07 23.07 -30.31
N GLN A 82 2.39 24.23 -30.33
CA GLN A 82 1.15 24.44 -31.07
C GLN A 82 1.24 25.73 -31.88
N GLN A 83 0.93 25.64 -33.16
CA GLN A 83 0.95 26.77 -34.08
C GLN A 83 -0.41 27.48 -34.06
N THR A 84 -0.42 28.78 -33.76
CA THR A 84 -1.59 29.65 -33.91
C THR A 84 -1.56 30.37 -35.27
N ALA A 85 -2.60 31.13 -35.60
CA ALA A 85 -2.67 31.86 -36.88
C ALA A 85 -1.54 32.88 -37.10
N ARG A 86 -0.84 33.32 -36.04
CA ARG A 86 0.18 34.39 -36.12
C ARG A 86 1.49 34.10 -35.36
N SER A 87 1.54 33.04 -34.56
CA SER A 87 2.68 32.75 -33.68
C SER A 87 2.63 31.33 -33.13
N THR A 88 3.74 30.89 -32.56
CA THR A 88 3.86 29.57 -31.93
C THR A 88 3.62 29.69 -30.43
N GLN A 89 2.75 28.85 -29.88
CA GLN A 89 2.64 28.61 -28.45
C GLN A 89 3.53 27.43 -28.09
N ALA A 90 4.39 27.58 -27.09
CA ALA A 90 5.26 26.52 -26.62
C ALA A 90 5.15 26.32 -25.11
N GLN A 91 5.13 25.07 -24.68
CA GLN A 91 5.22 24.66 -23.29
C GLN A 91 6.44 23.77 -23.14
N ARG A 92 7.28 24.04 -22.15
CA ARG A 92 8.45 23.23 -21.84
C ARG A 92 8.42 22.87 -20.37
N VAL A 93 8.66 21.59 -20.10
CA VAL A 93 8.80 21.03 -18.75
C VAL A 93 10.18 20.40 -18.63
N ILE A 94 10.96 20.81 -17.63
CA ILE A 94 12.22 20.16 -17.24
C ILE A 94 11.97 19.45 -15.91
N TYR A 95 12.25 18.15 -15.87
CA TYR A 95 12.05 17.32 -14.67
C TYR A 95 13.39 17.20 -13.93
N LEU A 96 13.41 17.64 -12.67
CA LEU A 96 14.55 17.61 -11.76
C LEU A 96 14.16 16.87 -10.47
N PRO A 97 15.14 16.43 -9.65
CA PRO A 97 14.83 15.85 -8.35
C PRO A 97 14.01 16.80 -7.47
N GLY A 98 12.77 16.42 -7.15
CA GLY A 98 11.87 17.20 -6.30
C GLY A 98 11.28 18.47 -6.95
N LEU A 99 11.50 18.70 -8.25
CA LEU A 99 11.15 19.96 -8.91
C LEU A 99 10.83 19.78 -10.39
N GLU A 100 9.75 20.40 -10.85
CA GLU A 100 9.44 20.55 -12.27
C GLU A 100 9.51 22.03 -12.65
N LEU A 101 10.32 22.38 -13.65
CA LEU A 101 10.37 23.73 -14.19
C LEU A 101 9.48 23.80 -15.43
N ARG A 102 8.41 24.60 -15.37
CA ARG A 102 7.37 24.70 -16.39
C ARG A 102 7.35 26.11 -16.96
N THR A 103 7.72 26.25 -18.23
CA THR A 103 7.69 27.53 -18.93
C THR A 103 6.66 27.52 -20.05
N HIS A 104 5.93 28.61 -20.20
CA HIS A 104 5.00 28.84 -21.29
C HIS A 104 5.39 30.08 -22.08
N THR A 105 5.50 29.97 -23.41
CA THR A 105 5.79 31.09 -24.29
C THR A 105 4.76 31.20 -25.40
N HIS A 106 4.59 32.42 -25.89
CA HIS A 106 3.84 32.71 -27.10
C HIS A 106 4.70 33.61 -28.00
N GLY A 107 5.21 33.05 -29.10
CA GLY A 107 6.36 33.60 -29.81
C GLY A 107 7.57 33.72 -28.88
N ASP A 108 8.26 34.85 -28.95
CA ASP A 108 9.41 35.15 -28.08
C ASP A 108 8.99 35.70 -26.70
N THR A 109 7.68 35.80 -26.43
CA THR A 109 7.18 36.34 -25.16
C THR A 109 6.97 35.24 -24.14
N LEU A 110 7.66 35.35 -22.99
CA LEU A 110 7.39 34.54 -21.81
C LEU A 110 6.01 34.88 -21.24
N LYS A 111 5.13 33.88 -21.16
CA LYS A 111 3.79 34.00 -20.60
C LYS A 111 3.68 33.43 -19.20
N GLN A 112 4.50 32.44 -18.87
CA GLN A 112 4.54 31.84 -17.54
C GLN A 112 5.90 31.22 -17.27
N ASP A 113 6.37 31.38 -16.03
CA ASP A 113 7.51 30.68 -15.46
C ASP A 113 7.09 30.13 -14.09
N LEU A 114 6.87 28.82 -14.03
CA LEU A 114 6.30 28.10 -12.90
C LEU A 114 7.27 27.02 -12.44
N GLN A 115 7.54 27.02 -11.14
CA GLN A 115 8.22 25.96 -10.43
C GLN A 115 7.17 25.12 -9.68
N VAL A 116 7.15 23.82 -9.95
CA VAL A 116 6.32 22.87 -9.20
C VAL A 116 7.23 22.05 -8.31
N MET A 117 7.25 22.37 -7.02
CA MET A 117 8.00 21.59 -6.03
C MET A 117 7.16 20.37 -5.64
N THR A 118 7.79 19.20 -5.64
CA THR A 118 7.12 17.94 -5.32
C THR A 118 7.66 17.39 -4.00
N VAL A 119 6.80 17.31 -2.98
CA VAL A 119 7.15 16.81 -1.65
C VAL A 119 6.49 15.45 -1.44
N GLY A 120 7.31 14.43 -1.19
CA GLY A 120 6.88 13.03 -1.18
C GLY A 120 6.82 12.42 -2.58
N GLU A 121 6.53 11.12 -2.63
CA GLU A 121 6.41 10.37 -3.88
C GLU A 121 5.01 10.49 -4.47
N ALA A 122 4.92 10.63 -5.79
CA ALA A 122 3.64 10.47 -6.50
C ALA A 122 3.06 9.08 -6.20
N SER A 123 1.74 8.95 -6.11
CA SER A 123 0.99 7.78 -5.58
C SER A 123 0.98 7.60 -4.06
N ARG A 124 1.60 8.52 -3.29
CA ARG A 124 1.66 8.47 -1.82
C ARG A 124 1.23 9.78 -1.17
N ALA A 125 0.04 10.27 -1.54
CA ALA A 125 -0.52 11.53 -1.07
C ALA A 125 0.48 12.69 -1.24
N GLN A 126 1.06 12.78 -2.46
CA GLN A 126 2.07 13.79 -2.78
C GLN A 126 1.51 15.19 -2.56
N VAL A 127 2.36 16.07 -2.01
CA VAL A 127 2.06 17.49 -1.91
C VAL A 127 2.84 18.22 -2.99
N ARG A 128 2.15 19.06 -3.77
CA ARG A 128 2.75 19.91 -4.79
C ARG A 128 2.64 21.38 -4.36
N VAL A 129 3.70 22.14 -4.57
CA VAL A 129 3.70 23.60 -4.36
C VAL A 129 3.89 24.28 -5.71
N LEU A 130 2.95 25.16 -6.07
CA LEU A 130 3.01 25.96 -7.30
C LEU A 130 3.61 27.33 -6.98
N HIS A 131 4.85 27.56 -7.43
CA HIS A 131 5.56 28.83 -7.26
C HIS A 131 5.81 29.49 -8.62
N TRP A 132 5.16 30.59 -8.89
CA TRP A 132 5.37 31.37 -10.11
C TRP A 132 6.45 32.41 -9.91
N GLN A 133 7.44 32.41 -10.81
CA GLN A 133 8.43 33.47 -10.96
C GLN A 133 7.93 34.58 -11.89
N ALA A 134 7.09 34.22 -12.87
CA ALA A 134 6.43 35.15 -13.78
C ALA A 134 5.11 34.57 -14.31
N GLY A 135 4.16 35.44 -14.66
CA GLY A 135 2.90 35.02 -15.31
C GLY A 135 1.98 34.19 -14.42
N LYS A 136 1.95 34.51 -13.12
CA LYS A 136 0.97 33.95 -12.17
C LYS A 136 -0.44 34.39 -12.59
N PRO A 137 -1.42 33.47 -12.66
CA PRO A 137 -2.81 33.87 -12.82
C PRO A 137 -3.29 34.76 -11.67
N ASP A 138 -4.16 35.73 -11.95
CA ASP A 138 -4.62 36.69 -10.94
C ASP A 138 -5.44 36.02 -9.83
N ASP A 139 -6.24 35.02 -10.19
CA ASP A 139 -7.16 34.32 -9.29
C ASP A 139 -6.47 33.33 -8.34
N LEU A 140 -5.17 33.08 -8.51
CA LEU A 140 -4.42 32.10 -7.70
C LEU A 140 -3.44 32.77 -6.74
N PRO A 141 -3.31 32.28 -5.50
CA PRO A 141 -2.20 32.66 -4.64
C PRO A 141 -0.88 32.13 -5.24
N ASN A 142 0.22 32.85 -4.99
CA ASN A 142 1.54 32.25 -5.20
C ASN A 142 1.81 31.22 -4.10
N ASP A 143 2.79 30.34 -4.31
CA ASP A 143 3.17 29.30 -3.35
C ASP A 143 2.00 28.39 -2.93
N GLN A 144 1.09 28.14 -3.88
CA GLN A 144 -0.12 27.38 -3.61
C GLN A 144 0.22 25.92 -3.28
N LEU A 145 -0.17 25.45 -2.09
CA LEU A 145 -0.12 24.03 -1.74
C LEU A 145 -1.31 23.28 -2.33
N ARG A 146 -1.03 22.10 -2.89
CA ARG A 146 -2.01 21.15 -3.40
C ARG A 146 -1.71 19.77 -2.83
N TYR A 147 -2.57 19.32 -1.93
CA TYR A 147 -2.47 18.02 -1.30
C TYR A 147 -3.29 17.01 -2.11
N SER A 148 -2.63 15.98 -2.62
CA SER A 148 -3.33 14.86 -3.27
C SER A 148 -3.81 13.86 -2.23
N TYR A 149 -5.05 13.39 -2.38
CA TYR A 149 -5.57 12.20 -1.70
C TYR A 149 -5.82 11.14 -2.76
N ASP A 150 -5.11 10.04 -2.61
CA ASP A 150 -5.05 8.99 -3.62
C ASP A 150 -5.96 7.82 -3.24
N ASN A 151 -6.43 7.07 -4.25
CA ASN A 151 -7.12 5.79 -4.01
C ASN A 151 -6.12 4.64 -3.79
N LEU A 152 -6.63 3.42 -3.66
CA LEU A 152 -5.84 2.18 -3.45
C LEU A 152 -4.66 2.02 -4.42
N LEU A 153 -4.81 2.48 -5.66
CA LEU A 153 -3.81 2.34 -6.72
C LEU A 153 -2.87 3.54 -6.84
N GLY A 154 -3.00 4.51 -5.93
CA GLY A 154 -2.26 5.75 -6.00
C GLY A 154 -2.82 6.75 -7.02
N SER A 155 -4.03 6.53 -7.53
CA SER A 155 -4.66 7.49 -8.45
C SER A 155 -5.15 8.70 -7.66
N SER A 156 -4.74 9.91 -8.08
CA SER A 156 -5.10 11.16 -7.41
C SER A 156 -6.60 11.42 -7.54
N ALA A 157 -7.36 11.15 -6.47
CA ALA A 157 -8.81 11.22 -6.46
C ALA A 157 -9.31 12.60 -6.03
N LEU A 158 -8.67 13.21 -5.03
CA LEU A 158 -8.99 14.56 -4.56
C LEU A 158 -7.73 15.41 -4.50
N GLU A 159 -7.86 16.70 -4.82
CA GLU A 159 -6.88 17.71 -4.44
C GLU A 159 -7.53 18.73 -3.51
N VAL A 160 -6.85 19.08 -2.42
CA VAL A 160 -7.27 20.17 -1.51
C VAL A 160 -6.16 21.20 -1.33
N ASP A 161 -6.54 22.42 -0.98
CA ASP A 161 -5.60 23.50 -0.69
C ASP A 161 -5.03 23.45 0.73
N GLY A 162 -4.14 24.39 1.08
CA GLY A 162 -3.51 24.48 2.40
C GLY A 162 -4.46 24.72 3.57
N ALA A 163 -5.72 25.08 3.31
CA ALA A 163 -6.77 25.18 4.33
C ALA A 163 -7.71 23.96 4.34
N GLY A 164 -7.44 22.95 3.50
CA GLY A 164 -8.26 21.74 3.38
C GLY A 164 -9.51 21.92 2.51
N ASN A 165 -9.65 23.03 1.77
CA ASN A 165 -10.78 23.20 0.87
C ASN A 165 -10.55 22.43 -0.44
N LEU A 166 -11.61 21.81 -0.94
CA LEU A 166 -11.56 21.05 -2.20
C LEU A 166 -11.16 21.95 -3.38
N ILE A 167 -10.12 21.54 -4.11
CA ILE A 167 -9.71 22.13 -5.38
C ILE A 167 -10.30 21.33 -6.54
N SER A 168 -10.07 20.01 -6.55
CA SER A 168 -10.52 19.12 -7.62
C SER A 168 -10.91 17.72 -7.11
N GLN A 169 -11.79 17.06 -7.84
CA GLN A 169 -12.18 15.66 -7.69
C GLN A 169 -12.10 14.97 -9.05
N GLU A 170 -11.49 13.79 -9.07
CA GLU A 170 -11.34 12.96 -10.26
C GLU A 170 -11.63 11.49 -9.93
N GLU A 171 -12.46 10.85 -10.76
CA GLU A 171 -12.69 9.41 -10.70
C GLU A 171 -12.31 8.77 -12.03
N TYR A 172 -11.91 7.50 -11.97
CA TYR A 172 -11.30 6.80 -13.09
C TYR A 172 -12.11 5.54 -13.43
N TYR A 173 -12.30 5.29 -14.71
CA TYR A 173 -12.59 3.95 -15.21
C TYR A 173 -11.46 2.98 -14.82
N PRO A 174 -11.72 1.66 -14.76
CA PRO A 174 -10.71 0.68 -14.32
C PRO A 174 -9.36 0.81 -15.02
N PHE A 175 -9.33 1.09 -16.33
CA PHE A 175 -8.10 1.24 -17.11
C PHE A 175 -7.59 2.70 -17.19
N GLY A 176 -7.96 3.57 -16.24
CA GLY A 176 -7.37 4.89 -16.07
C GLY A 176 -7.90 6.01 -16.96
N GLY A 177 -8.93 5.76 -17.75
CA GLY A 177 -9.69 6.84 -18.38
C GLY A 177 -10.46 7.64 -17.33
N THR A 178 -10.45 8.97 -17.40
CA THR A 178 -11.20 9.82 -16.47
C THR A 178 -12.71 9.66 -16.69
N ALA A 179 -13.43 9.24 -15.65
CA ALA A 179 -14.89 9.09 -15.64
C ALA A 179 -15.60 10.32 -15.08
N VAL A 180 -15.04 10.91 -14.02
CA VAL A 180 -15.52 12.15 -13.38
C VAL A 180 -14.37 13.13 -13.30
N TRP A 181 -14.62 14.39 -13.65
CA TRP A 181 -13.68 15.49 -13.46
C TRP A 181 -14.43 16.74 -13.04
N ALA A 182 -14.18 17.21 -11.82
CA ALA A 182 -14.76 18.42 -11.28
C ALA A 182 -13.68 19.23 -10.57
N ALA A 183 -13.74 20.55 -10.69
CA ALA A 183 -12.85 21.46 -10.00
C ALA A 183 -13.61 22.74 -9.64
N ARG A 184 -13.18 23.44 -8.58
CA ARG A 184 -13.83 24.69 -8.15
C ARG A 184 -13.64 25.84 -9.15
N ASN A 185 -12.60 25.80 -9.97
CA ASN A 185 -12.44 26.66 -11.15
C ASN A 185 -11.52 26.00 -12.21
N GLU A 186 -11.61 26.51 -13.43
CA GLU A 186 -10.88 25.99 -14.60
C GLU A 186 -9.37 26.26 -14.53
N VAL A 187 -8.97 27.41 -13.96
CA VAL A 187 -7.55 27.79 -13.86
C VAL A 187 -6.80 26.80 -12.97
N GLU A 188 -7.32 26.45 -11.79
CA GLU A 188 -6.73 25.45 -10.90
C GLU A 188 -6.78 24.05 -11.48
N ALA A 189 -7.83 23.72 -12.25
CA ALA A 189 -7.96 22.43 -12.92
C ALA A 189 -6.79 22.20 -13.89
N SER A 190 -6.32 23.26 -14.56
CA SER A 190 -5.24 23.18 -15.56
C SER A 190 -3.87 22.76 -14.99
N TYR A 191 -3.66 22.92 -13.68
CA TYR A 191 -2.41 22.59 -13.00
C TYR A 191 -2.34 21.16 -12.46
N LYS A 192 -3.42 20.35 -12.56
CA LYS A 192 -3.39 18.94 -12.17
C LYS A 192 -2.81 18.05 -13.29
N THR A 193 -1.58 17.60 -13.09
CA THR A 193 -0.82 16.82 -14.07
C THR A 193 -0.71 15.34 -13.71
N VAL A 194 -0.52 15.01 -12.42
CA VAL A 194 -0.52 13.65 -11.89
C VAL A 194 -1.95 13.19 -11.64
N ARG A 195 -2.32 12.03 -12.18
CA ARG A 195 -3.70 11.53 -12.16
C ARG A 195 -3.73 10.04 -11.82
N TYR A 196 -4.06 9.18 -12.79
CA TYR A 196 -4.17 7.73 -12.61
C TYR A 196 -2.83 7.08 -12.22
N SER A 197 -2.86 6.18 -11.23
CA SER A 197 -1.71 5.45 -10.68
C SER A 197 -0.51 6.33 -10.31
N GLY A 198 -0.76 7.58 -9.90
CA GLY A 198 0.29 8.55 -9.58
C GLY A 198 1.16 8.93 -10.79
N LYS A 199 0.67 8.74 -12.02
CA LYS A 199 1.40 9.05 -13.26
C LYS A 199 0.91 10.33 -13.91
N GLU A 200 1.83 11.01 -14.59
CA GLU A 200 1.50 12.21 -15.35
C GLU A 200 0.72 11.83 -16.61
N ARG A 201 -0.43 12.49 -16.82
CA ARG A 201 -1.17 12.43 -18.08
C ARG A 201 -0.71 13.56 -18.98
N ASP A 202 -0.07 13.22 -20.10
CA ASP A 202 0.40 14.20 -21.09
C ASP A 202 -0.76 14.77 -21.92
N ALA A 203 -0.52 15.84 -22.67
CA ALA A 203 -1.57 16.47 -23.50
C ALA A 203 -2.07 15.53 -24.61
N THR A 204 -1.24 14.56 -25.01
CA THR A 204 -1.60 13.45 -25.92
C THR A 204 -2.65 12.50 -25.32
N GLY A 205 -2.90 12.59 -24.02
CA GLY A 205 -3.74 11.69 -23.24
C GLY A 205 -3.03 10.41 -22.78
N LEU A 206 -1.80 10.17 -23.24
CA LEU A 206 -0.96 9.07 -22.76
C LEU A 206 -0.53 9.31 -21.32
N TYR A 207 -0.39 8.23 -20.56
CA TYR A 207 0.27 8.27 -19.27
C TYR A 207 1.74 7.88 -19.41
N TYR A 208 2.63 8.69 -18.84
CA TYR A 208 4.06 8.39 -18.77
C TYR A 208 4.37 7.63 -17.48
N TYR A 209 4.83 6.37 -17.60
CA TYR A 209 5.15 5.53 -16.44
C TYR A 209 6.64 5.51 -16.09
N GLY A 210 7.53 5.85 -17.05
CA GLY A 210 8.98 5.72 -16.88
C GLY A 210 9.59 5.17 -18.16
N TYR A 211 9.56 3.85 -18.31
CA TYR A 211 10.08 3.15 -19.49
C TYR A 211 9.07 3.02 -20.62
N ARG A 212 7.77 3.11 -20.32
CA ARG A 212 6.68 3.01 -21.30
C ARG A 212 5.64 4.12 -21.17
N TYR A 213 4.91 4.30 -22.27
CA TYR A 213 3.70 5.12 -22.33
C TYR A 213 2.47 4.23 -22.41
N TYR A 214 1.43 4.60 -21.67
CA TYR A 214 0.21 3.82 -21.51
C TYR A 214 -0.99 4.50 -22.19
N GLN A 215 -1.83 3.71 -22.86
CA GLN A 215 -3.06 4.15 -23.51
C GLN A 215 -4.29 3.79 -22.64
N PRO A 216 -4.80 4.72 -21.82
CA PRO A 216 -5.92 4.42 -20.91
C PRO A 216 -7.21 4.04 -21.65
N TRP A 217 -7.43 4.62 -22.84
CA TRP A 217 -8.60 4.31 -23.67
C TRP A 217 -8.53 2.92 -24.33
N ALA A 218 -7.34 2.34 -24.47
CA ALA A 218 -7.14 1.02 -25.06
C ALA A 218 -6.88 -0.07 -24.00
N GLY A 219 -6.50 0.32 -22.77
CA GLY A 219 -6.17 -0.61 -21.71
C GLY A 219 -4.84 -1.36 -21.93
N ARG A 220 -3.88 -0.75 -22.63
CA ARG A 220 -2.60 -1.41 -23.02
C ARG A 220 -1.44 -0.44 -23.20
N TRP A 221 -0.24 -1.02 -23.21
CA TRP A 221 1.02 -0.30 -23.45
C TRP A 221 1.20 0.07 -24.92
N LEU A 222 1.80 1.25 -25.16
CA LEU A 222 2.09 1.77 -26.50
C LEU A 222 3.26 1.05 -27.18
N SER A 223 4.11 0.40 -26.39
CA SER A 223 5.26 -0.38 -26.85
C SER A 223 5.36 -1.71 -26.11
N ALA A 224 6.03 -2.67 -26.75
CA ALA A 224 6.42 -3.92 -26.14
C ALA A 224 7.24 -3.70 -24.87
N ASP A 225 7.03 -4.57 -23.88
CA ASP A 225 7.77 -4.56 -22.62
C ASP A 225 9.29 -4.72 -22.82
N PRO A 226 10.11 -3.73 -22.43
CA PRO A 226 11.55 -3.84 -22.58
C PRO A 226 12.18 -4.84 -21.57
N ALA A 227 11.48 -5.21 -20.50
CA ALA A 227 11.88 -6.30 -19.60
C ALA A 227 11.55 -7.69 -20.17
N GLY A 228 10.84 -7.76 -21.30
CA GLY A 228 10.47 -9.02 -21.95
C GLY A 228 9.31 -9.71 -21.25
N THR A 229 9.45 -10.98 -20.90
CA THR A 229 8.33 -11.81 -20.44
C THR A 229 8.17 -11.87 -18.92
N VAL A 230 8.64 -10.86 -18.18
CA VAL A 230 8.57 -10.82 -16.70
C VAL A 230 7.13 -10.93 -16.20
N ASP A 231 6.19 -10.28 -16.90
CA ASP A 231 4.75 -10.30 -16.64
C ASP A 231 3.98 -11.29 -17.54
N GLY A 232 4.67 -12.28 -18.08
CA GLY A 232 4.12 -13.28 -18.99
C GLY A 232 4.31 -12.95 -20.47
N LEU A 233 3.76 -13.81 -21.33
CA LEU A 233 4.06 -13.81 -22.78
C LEU A 233 3.45 -12.63 -23.55
N ASN A 234 2.44 -11.96 -22.98
CA ASN A 234 1.83 -10.80 -23.61
C ASN A 234 2.51 -9.50 -23.13
N ILE A 235 3.55 -9.11 -23.86
CA ILE A 235 4.39 -7.93 -23.59
C ILE A 235 3.70 -6.57 -23.82
N PHE A 236 2.39 -6.55 -24.15
CA PHE A 236 1.58 -5.32 -24.27
C PHE A 236 0.47 -5.23 -23.21
N ARG A 237 0.35 -6.25 -22.37
CA ARG A 237 -0.75 -6.38 -21.40
C ARG A 237 -0.54 -5.43 -20.23
N MET A 238 -1.57 -4.68 -19.88
CA MET A 238 -1.57 -3.81 -18.70
C MET A 238 -1.92 -4.62 -17.46
N VAL A 239 -0.99 -4.71 -16.49
CA VAL A 239 -1.17 -5.29 -15.14
C VAL A 239 -2.01 -6.57 -15.08
N CYS A 240 -1.75 -7.52 -15.98
CA CYS A 240 -2.48 -8.78 -16.09
C CYS A 240 -4.01 -8.63 -16.28
N ASN A 241 -4.46 -7.52 -16.85
CA ASN A 241 -5.87 -7.14 -17.01
C ASN A 241 -6.63 -7.03 -15.67
N ASN A 242 -5.92 -6.80 -14.56
CA ASN A 242 -6.54 -6.49 -13.27
C ASN A 242 -6.06 -5.12 -12.76
N PRO A 243 -6.55 -4.02 -13.37
CA PRO A 243 -6.15 -2.67 -13.00
C PRO A 243 -6.91 -2.13 -11.79
N ILE A 244 -7.63 -2.98 -11.04
CA ILE A 244 -8.34 -2.60 -9.81
C ILE A 244 -7.50 -2.92 -8.57
N SER A 245 -6.76 -4.04 -8.58
CA SER A 245 -5.89 -4.43 -7.46
C SER A 245 -4.40 -4.53 -7.80
N SER A 246 -4.00 -4.09 -9.00
CA SER A 246 -2.61 -4.05 -9.43
C SER A 246 -2.27 -2.73 -10.12
N TYR A 247 -1.01 -2.30 -9.98
CA TYR A 247 -0.45 -1.13 -10.63
C TYR A 247 0.87 -1.49 -11.30
N ASP A 248 1.44 -0.58 -12.07
CA ASP A 248 2.79 -0.70 -12.61
C ASP A 248 3.55 0.56 -12.18
N GLU A 249 4.73 0.36 -11.60
CA GLU A 249 5.49 1.45 -11.00
C GLU A 249 6.27 2.24 -12.04
N ASP A 250 6.86 1.59 -13.05
CA ASP A 250 7.78 2.23 -13.99
C ASP A 250 7.51 1.85 -15.45
N GLY A 251 6.50 1.02 -15.68
CA GLY A 251 6.14 0.46 -16.97
C GLY A 251 6.97 -0.76 -17.33
N LEU A 252 7.42 -1.58 -16.36
CA LEU A 252 8.17 -2.82 -16.62
C LEU A 252 7.54 -4.06 -16.01
N GLU A 253 6.90 -3.92 -14.85
CA GLU A 253 6.39 -5.06 -14.11
C GLU A 253 5.16 -4.63 -13.30
N ARG A 254 4.14 -5.47 -13.35
CA ARG A 254 2.98 -5.41 -12.49
C ARG A 254 3.46 -5.52 -11.06
N LYS A 255 3.24 -4.44 -10.33
CA LYS A 255 3.21 -4.47 -8.89
C LYS A 255 1.81 -4.78 -8.45
N HIS A 256 1.73 -5.70 -7.52
CA HIS A 256 0.53 -5.84 -6.74
C HIS A 256 0.51 -4.75 -5.67
N PHE A 257 -0.68 -4.51 -5.13
CA PHE A 257 -0.82 -3.69 -3.93
C PHE A 257 0.15 -4.12 -2.80
N ARG A 258 0.52 -3.18 -1.92
CA ARG A 258 1.60 -3.30 -0.92
C ARG A 258 1.72 -4.70 -0.32
N GLY A 259 2.88 -5.33 -0.52
CA GLY A 259 3.25 -6.61 0.06
C GLY A 259 2.91 -7.87 -0.74
N ALA A 260 2.09 -7.81 -1.80
CA ALA A 260 1.84 -9.04 -2.56
C ALA A 260 3.10 -9.55 -3.25
N ASP A 261 3.31 -10.87 -3.20
CA ASP A 261 4.44 -11.57 -3.82
C ASP A 261 5.82 -11.01 -3.41
N ASP A 262 5.90 -10.28 -2.30
CA ASP A 262 7.15 -9.76 -1.77
C ASP A 262 7.96 -10.86 -1.07
N ARG A 263 9.13 -10.51 -0.54
CA ARG A 263 10.01 -11.48 0.13
C ARG A 263 9.35 -12.15 1.32
N VAL A 264 8.51 -11.44 2.06
CA VAL A 264 7.85 -11.93 3.28
C VAL A 264 6.72 -12.87 2.90
N GLU A 265 5.84 -12.49 1.98
CA GLU A 265 4.74 -13.31 1.51
C GLU A 265 5.24 -14.58 0.81
N LYS A 266 6.28 -14.47 -0.03
CA LYS A 266 6.94 -15.63 -0.64
C LYS A 266 7.56 -16.56 0.41
N ALA A 267 8.16 -16.01 1.47
CA ALA A 267 8.70 -16.82 2.55
C ALA A 267 7.58 -17.57 3.30
N ILE A 268 6.49 -16.88 3.66
CA ILE A 268 5.31 -17.47 4.29
C ILE A 268 4.74 -18.61 3.43
N LEU A 269 4.47 -18.34 2.15
CA LEU A 269 3.85 -19.33 1.25
C LEU A 269 4.78 -20.52 0.95
N LYS A 270 6.10 -20.33 1.06
CA LYS A 270 7.08 -21.41 0.95
C LYS A 270 7.07 -22.31 2.19
N GLU A 271 7.00 -21.73 3.39
CA GLU A 271 6.93 -22.48 4.65
C GLU A 271 5.54 -23.11 4.86
N HIS A 272 4.48 -22.47 4.35
CA HIS A 272 3.09 -22.92 4.43
C HIS A 272 2.50 -23.16 3.03
N PRO A 273 2.86 -24.27 2.35
CA PRO A 273 2.52 -24.51 0.96
C PRO A 273 1.02 -24.71 0.68
N THR A 274 0.21 -24.89 1.73
CA THR A 274 -1.26 -24.99 1.64
C THR A 274 -1.98 -23.67 1.88
N MET A 275 -1.33 -22.70 2.51
CA MET A 275 -1.84 -21.36 2.69
C MET A 275 -2.06 -20.67 1.34
N ARG A 276 -3.17 -19.95 1.22
CA ARG A 276 -3.54 -19.15 0.06
C ARG A 276 -3.92 -17.76 0.53
N ILE A 277 -3.37 -16.74 -0.11
CA ILE A 277 -3.85 -15.37 0.09
C ILE A 277 -5.18 -15.22 -0.65
N VAL A 278 -6.20 -14.81 0.09
CA VAL A 278 -7.57 -14.63 -0.40
C VAL A 278 -7.78 -13.19 -0.84
N ALA A 279 -7.29 -12.22 -0.05
CA ALA A 279 -7.34 -10.81 -0.38
C ALA A 279 -6.24 -10.02 0.33
N ARG A 280 -5.86 -8.88 -0.24
CA ARG A 280 -4.89 -7.93 0.33
C ARG A 280 -5.59 -6.58 0.48
N GLY A 281 -5.82 -6.20 1.73
CA GLY A 281 -6.68 -5.09 2.11
C GLY A 281 -8.14 -5.51 2.25
N LEU A 282 -8.87 -4.80 3.13
CA LEU A 282 -10.31 -5.02 3.30
C LEU A 282 -11.12 -4.61 2.07
N THR A 283 -10.66 -3.62 1.29
CA THR A 283 -11.29 -3.19 0.04
C THR A 283 -11.39 -4.32 -0.98
N GLU A 284 -10.30 -5.09 -1.18
CA GLU A 284 -10.34 -6.25 -2.06
C GLU A 284 -11.25 -7.35 -1.47
N TYR A 285 -11.17 -7.58 -0.16
CA TYR A 285 -11.95 -8.62 0.49
C TYR A 285 -13.45 -8.34 0.53
N GLU A 286 -13.87 -7.07 0.59
CA GLU A 286 -15.27 -6.66 0.55
C GLU A 286 -15.98 -7.13 -0.73
N THR A 287 -15.25 -7.25 -1.84
CA THR A 287 -15.79 -7.78 -3.09
C THR A 287 -16.03 -9.30 -3.05
N ILE A 288 -15.38 -10.01 -2.13
CA ILE A 288 -15.44 -11.46 -1.96
C ILE A 288 -16.47 -11.81 -0.87
N ASN A 289 -16.36 -11.17 0.29
CA ASN A 289 -17.23 -11.39 1.44
C ASN A 289 -17.50 -10.06 2.18
N PRO A 290 -18.49 -9.28 1.71
CA PRO A 290 -18.78 -7.96 2.27
C PRO A 290 -19.23 -8.03 3.73
N GLU A 291 -19.93 -9.09 4.14
CA GLU A 291 -20.38 -9.26 5.52
C GLU A 291 -19.20 -9.42 6.48
N PHE A 292 -18.22 -10.26 6.13
CA PHE A 292 -17.07 -10.47 6.99
C PHE A 292 -16.11 -9.28 6.97
N ALA A 293 -15.93 -8.61 5.83
CA ALA A 293 -15.19 -7.34 5.74
C ALA A 293 -15.77 -6.26 6.67
N ALA A 294 -17.11 -6.14 6.72
CA ALA A 294 -17.79 -5.23 7.65
C ALA A 294 -17.55 -5.58 9.12
N LYS A 295 -17.53 -6.89 9.47
CA LYS A 295 -17.22 -7.34 10.84
C LYS A 295 -15.77 -7.03 11.26
N ILE A 296 -14.79 -7.18 10.36
CA ILE A 296 -13.40 -6.82 10.65
C ILE A 296 -13.30 -5.31 10.90
N SER A 297 -13.91 -4.50 10.04
CA SER A 297 -13.94 -3.04 10.19
C SER A 297 -14.59 -2.61 11.52
N GLN A 298 -15.69 -3.26 11.89
CA GLN A 298 -16.35 -3.05 13.18
C GLN A 298 -15.44 -3.47 14.35
N ALA A 299 -14.73 -4.58 14.22
CA ALA A 299 -13.85 -5.09 15.27
C ALA A 299 -12.67 -4.13 15.53
N GLN A 300 -12.10 -3.52 14.49
CA GLN A 300 -11.06 -2.51 14.63
C GLN A 300 -11.55 -1.26 15.34
N SER A 301 -12.75 -0.78 14.99
CA SER A 301 -13.36 0.37 15.67
C SER A 301 -13.54 0.10 17.18
N ILE A 302 -13.97 -1.12 17.54
CA ILE A 302 -14.09 -1.56 18.93
C ILE A 302 -12.70 -1.68 19.60
N ALA A 303 -11.69 -2.16 18.89
CA ALA A 303 -10.33 -2.29 19.41
C ALA A 303 -9.73 -0.92 19.77
N VAL A 304 -9.82 0.05 18.85
CA VAL A 304 -9.36 1.43 19.07
C VAL A 304 -10.02 2.06 20.30
N GLU A 305 -11.34 1.95 20.41
CA GLU A 305 -12.07 2.54 21.54
C GLU A 305 -11.75 1.84 22.87
N SER A 306 -11.57 0.51 22.85
CA SER A 306 -11.20 -0.25 24.05
C SER A 306 -9.82 0.14 24.56
N LEU A 307 -8.84 0.26 23.66
CA LEU A 307 -7.47 0.67 23.98
C LEU A 307 -7.42 2.13 24.47
N ARG A 308 -8.15 3.05 23.82
CA ARG A 308 -8.23 4.46 24.24
C ARG A 308 -8.68 4.59 25.69
N ARG A 309 -9.77 3.92 26.07
CA ARG A 309 -10.31 3.95 27.44
C ARG A 309 -9.33 3.37 28.46
N ALA A 310 -8.65 2.28 28.12
CA ALA A 310 -7.66 1.69 29.01
C ALA A 310 -6.45 2.60 29.25
N VAL A 311 -5.98 3.29 28.21
CA VAL A 311 -4.91 4.29 28.34
C VAL A 311 -5.34 5.47 29.22
N GLU A 312 -6.55 5.99 29.02
CA GLU A 312 -7.10 7.10 29.83
C GLU A 312 -7.25 6.72 31.31
N TYR A 313 -7.70 5.50 31.60
CA TYR A 313 -7.82 5.00 32.97
C TYR A 313 -6.47 4.96 33.68
N LEU A 314 -5.44 4.39 33.03
CA LEU A 314 -4.09 4.31 33.61
C LEU A 314 -3.45 5.68 33.84
N GLN A 315 -3.76 6.66 32.98
CA GLN A 315 -3.32 8.04 33.18
C GLN A 315 -3.96 8.67 34.41
N GLN A 316 -5.25 8.46 34.63
CA GLN A 316 -5.99 9.04 35.76
C GLN A 316 -5.60 8.42 37.10
N SER A 317 -5.30 7.11 37.13
CA SER A 317 -4.92 6.40 38.36
C SER A 317 -3.44 6.55 38.73
N GLN A 318 -2.64 7.25 37.92
CA GLN A 318 -1.17 7.32 38.03
C GLN A 318 -0.48 5.93 38.12
N GLY A 319 -1.18 4.87 37.69
CA GLY A 319 -0.70 3.49 37.78
C GLY A 319 -0.73 2.89 39.19
N ASP A 320 -1.29 3.58 40.20
CA ASP A 320 -1.26 3.17 41.62
C ASP A 320 -2.68 3.02 42.20
N ASP A 321 -3.37 1.97 41.76
CA ASP A 321 -4.72 1.63 42.23
C ASP A 321 -4.73 0.22 42.83
N GLU A 322 -5.12 0.12 44.11
CA GLU A 322 -5.27 -1.14 44.84
C GLU A 322 -6.23 -2.11 44.14
N LYS A 323 -7.28 -1.62 43.46
CA LYS A 323 -8.19 -2.45 42.64
C LYS A 323 -7.55 -2.94 41.35
N PHE A 324 -6.73 -2.09 40.72
CA PHE A 324 -5.99 -2.42 39.50
C PHE A 324 -4.96 -3.51 39.78
N ASN A 325 -4.15 -3.32 40.83
CA ASN A 325 -3.19 -4.31 41.29
C ASN A 325 -3.88 -5.61 41.74
N ALA A 326 -5.00 -5.55 42.46
CA ALA A 326 -5.74 -6.75 42.87
C ALA A 326 -6.34 -7.57 41.72
N THR A 327 -6.66 -6.95 40.58
CA THR A 327 -7.24 -7.63 39.42
C THR A 327 -6.16 -8.19 38.49
N VAL A 328 -5.08 -7.44 38.27
CA VAL A 328 -4.01 -7.80 37.32
C VAL A 328 -2.94 -8.69 37.94
N VAL A 329 -2.43 -8.33 39.14
CA VAL A 329 -1.34 -9.07 39.82
C VAL A 329 -1.83 -10.45 40.28
N LYS A 330 -3.08 -10.53 40.75
CA LYS A 330 -3.66 -11.75 41.34
C LYS A 330 -4.13 -12.78 40.31
N GLN A 331 -4.44 -12.37 39.08
CA GLN A 331 -5.03 -13.27 38.07
C GLN A 331 -3.99 -13.95 37.17
N ILE A 332 -2.79 -13.39 37.02
CA ILE A 332 -1.98 -13.75 35.86
C ILE A 332 -0.62 -14.31 36.25
N MET A 333 0.11 -13.76 37.23
CA MET A 333 1.41 -14.35 37.64
C MET A 333 1.87 -14.12 39.09
N ASP A 334 1.09 -13.47 39.98
CA ASP A 334 1.58 -13.14 41.34
C ASP A 334 2.84 -12.23 41.32
N VAL A 335 3.06 -11.52 40.21
CA VAL A 335 4.19 -10.59 39.98
C VAL A 335 3.65 -9.16 39.91
N PRO A 336 4.17 -8.20 40.70
CA PRO A 336 3.82 -6.79 40.59
C PRO A 336 4.22 -6.22 39.22
N LEU A 337 3.30 -5.55 38.53
CA LEU A 337 3.59 -4.86 37.26
C LEU A 337 3.69 -3.34 37.49
N ASP A 338 4.60 -2.69 36.76
CA ASP A 338 4.73 -1.22 36.73
C ASP A 338 3.63 -0.59 35.85
N GLY A 339 2.77 0.24 36.44
CA GLY A 339 1.70 0.94 35.73
C GLY A 339 2.20 1.85 34.61
N GLY A 340 3.38 2.46 34.78
CA GLY A 340 4.00 3.31 33.75
C GLY A 340 4.45 2.53 32.52
N TYR A 341 4.96 1.30 32.70
CA TYR A 341 5.30 0.39 31.62
C TYR A 341 4.07 -0.02 30.81
N LEU A 342 2.97 -0.37 31.49
CA LEU A 342 1.71 -0.80 30.85
C LEU A 342 1.06 0.31 30.03
N GLN A 343 1.01 1.53 30.58
CA GLN A 343 0.45 2.68 29.86
C GLN A 343 1.19 2.93 28.53
N LYS A 344 2.52 2.86 28.55
CA LYS A 344 3.36 3.02 27.34
C LYS A 344 3.11 1.90 26.32
N GLY A 345 2.92 0.67 26.79
CA GLY A 345 2.59 -0.48 25.94
C GLY A 345 1.25 -0.31 25.23
N LEU A 346 0.18 -0.04 25.98
CA LEU A 346 -1.17 0.12 25.42
C LEU A 346 -1.29 1.34 24.49
N THR A 347 -0.58 2.43 24.78
CA THR A 347 -0.54 3.61 23.90
C THR A 347 0.06 3.26 22.54
N ALA A 348 1.15 2.49 22.51
CA ALA A 348 1.78 2.10 21.25
C ALA A 348 0.88 1.18 20.41
N ILE A 349 0.13 0.27 21.04
CA ILE A 349 -0.83 -0.59 20.33
C ILE A 349 -2.00 0.25 19.79
N LEU A 350 -2.50 1.21 20.57
CA LEU A 350 -3.54 2.16 20.12
C LEU A 350 -3.12 2.95 18.89
N ASP A 351 -1.90 3.49 18.88
CA ASP A 351 -1.36 4.24 17.75
C ASP A 351 -1.25 3.36 16.49
N MET A 352 -0.88 2.09 16.65
CA MET A 352 -0.83 1.12 15.55
C MET A 352 -2.22 0.87 14.95
N GLN A 353 -3.21 0.61 15.80
CA GLN A 353 -4.61 0.39 15.38
C GLN A 353 -5.19 1.61 14.67
N ARG A 354 -4.92 2.83 15.16
CA ARG A 354 -5.32 4.08 14.50
C ARG A 354 -4.66 4.23 13.13
N SER A 355 -3.35 4.01 13.05
CA SER A 355 -2.62 4.10 11.79
C SER A 355 -3.16 3.13 10.74
N ARG A 356 -3.56 1.91 11.11
CA ARG A 356 -4.19 0.96 10.18
C ARG A 356 -5.56 1.45 9.69
N LEU A 357 -6.37 1.99 10.59
CA LEU A 357 -7.70 2.51 10.27
C LEU A 357 -7.61 3.73 9.33
N GLU A 358 -6.67 4.64 9.59
CA GLU A 358 -6.36 5.80 8.74
C GLU A 358 -5.82 5.39 7.36
N ALA A 359 -5.06 4.30 7.30
CA ALA A 359 -4.56 3.72 6.06
C ALA A 359 -5.59 2.87 5.30
N GLY A 360 -6.89 2.97 5.63
CA GLY A 360 -7.96 2.25 4.93
C GLY A 360 -7.94 0.74 5.13
N ASN A 361 -7.24 0.23 6.16
CA ASN A 361 -7.08 -1.21 6.44
C ASN A 361 -6.42 -2.02 5.34
N ASP A 362 -5.68 -1.34 4.47
CA ASP A 362 -4.91 -1.92 3.38
C ASP A 362 -3.78 -2.85 3.85
N GLN A 363 -3.41 -2.76 5.13
CA GLN A 363 -2.40 -3.60 5.76
C GLN A 363 -2.96 -4.94 6.28
N ILE A 364 -4.26 -5.21 6.14
CA ILE A 364 -4.85 -6.50 6.50
C ILE A 364 -4.82 -7.44 5.30
N VAL A 365 -4.16 -8.58 5.42
CA VAL A 365 -4.12 -9.63 4.41
C VAL A 365 -5.00 -10.79 4.88
N ILE A 366 -6.03 -11.12 4.10
CA ILE A 366 -6.89 -12.27 4.38
C ILE A 366 -6.30 -13.50 3.71
N TYR A 367 -6.18 -14.58 4.46
CA TYR A 367 -5.70 -15.85 3.95
C TYR A 367 -6.63 -17.00 4.33
N ASN A 368 -6.45 -18.11 3.64
CA ASN A 368 -7.09 -19.38 3.93
C ASN A 368 -6.02 -20.48 3.91
N ASP A 369 -6.00 -21.34 4.92
CA ASP A 369 -5.21 -22.57 4.87
C ASP A 369 -6.11 -23.79 5.11
N PRO A 370 -6.41 -24.60 4.08
CA PRO A 370 -7.33 -25.73 4.20
C PRO A 370 -6.76 -26.90 5.02
N LYS A 371 -5.45 -26.92 5.34
CA LYS A 371 -4.83 -27.99 6.14
C LYS A 371 -4.56 -27.62 7.58
N VAL A 372 -4.65 -26.34 7.93
CA VAL A 372 -4.67 -25.93 9.33
C VAL A 372 -6.06 -26.27 9.87
N GLU A 373 -6.14 -27.09 10.93
CA GLU A 373 -7.42 -27.36 11.57
C GLU A 373 -8.10 -26.04 11.93
N ALA A 374 -9.40 -25.91 11.63
CA ALA A 374 -10.22 -24.76 11.98
C ALA A 374 -10.15 -24.49 13.49
N GLY A 375 -9.22 -23.62 13.92
CA GLY A 375 -8.72 -23.84 15.29
C GLY A 375 -7.45 -23.10 15.64
N VAL A 376 -6.39 -23.35 14.89
CA VAL A 376 -5.02 -23.21 15.44
C VAL A 376 -4.43 -21.81 15.32
N ASN A 377 -4.79 -21.05 14.26
CA ASN A 377 -4.36 -19.65 14.17
C ASN A 377 -5.44 -18.75 13.54
N ALA A 378 -5.78 -17.65 14.22
CA ALA A 378 -6.79 -16.66 13.80
C ALA A 378 -6.17 -15.52 12.98
N GLY A 379 -4.90 -15.22 13.22
CA GLY A 379 -4.11 -14.26 12.47
C GLY A 379 -2.65 -14.30 12.92
N PHE A 380 -1.77 -13.63 12.22
CA PHE A 380 -0.38 -13.51 12.63
C PHE A 380 0.24 -12.20 12.14
N TYR A 381 1.31 -11.77 12.81
CA TYR A 381 2.11 -10.61 12.43
C TYR A 381 3.59 -10.97 12.34
N ILE A 382 4.30 -10.39 11.37
CA ILE A 382 5.74 -10.61 11.17
C ILE A 382 6.51 -9.31 11.49
N PRO A 383 7.35 -9.27 12.54
CA PRO A 383 8.09 -8.08 12.95
C PRO A 383 9.03 -7.48 11.90
N VAL A 384 9.53 -8.30 10.97
CA VAL A 384 10.43 -7.89 9.89
C VAL A 384 9.69 -7.46 8.63
N ASP A 385 8.35 -7.48 8.63
CA ASP A 385 7.56 -7.02 7.49
C ASP A 385 7.58 -5.49 7.40
N GLU A 386 8.26 -4.97 6.39
CA GLU A 386 8.37 -3.53 6.11
C GLU A 386 7.01 -2.88 5.85
N HIS A 387 6.03 -3.67 5.40
CA HIS A 387 4.66 -3.22 5.17
C HIS A 387 3.76 -3.33 6.41
N ARG A 388 4.27 -3.90 7.50
CA ARG A 388 3.59 -4.12 8.78
C ARG A 388 2.24 -4.82 8.61
N ARG A 389 2.13 -5.82 7.73
CA ARG A 389 0.85 -6.46 7.44
C ARG A 389 0.41 -7.36 8.59
N LEU A 390 -0.90 -7.40 8.75
CA LEU A 390 -1.60 -8.30 9.64
C LEU A 390 -2.29 -9.37 8.80
N PHE A 391 -1.96 -10.63 9.02
CA PHE A 391 -2.57 -11.73 8.28
C PHE A 391 -3.74 -12.27 9.11
N ILE A 392 -4.95 -12.41 8.54
CA ILE A 392 -6.14 -12.93 9.21
C ILE A 392 -6.67 -14.14 8.45
N ASN A 393 -6.95 -15.22 9.17
CA ASN A 393 -7.50 -16.44 8.60
C ASN A 393 -9.02 -16.30 8.41
N GLU A 394 -9.52 -16.34 7.17
CA GLU A 394 -10.96 -16.21 6.91
C GLU A 394 -11.80 -17.36 7.50
N GLN A 395 -11.19 -18.52 7.75
CA GLN A 395 -11.88 -19.67 8.32
C GLN A 395 -12.40 -19.42 9.74
N ILE A 396 -11.95 -18.35 10.41
CA ILE A 396 -12.53 -17.94 11.70
C ILE A 396 -14.03 -17.62 11.57
N PHE A 397 -14.44 -17.09 10.41
CA PHE A 397 -15.82 -16.72 10.12
C PHE A 397 -16.75 -17.93 10.04
N SER A 398 -16.31 -19.00 9.36
CA SER A 398 -17.10 -20.22 9.22
C SER A 398 -17.13 -21.05 10.51
N ARG A 399 -16.11 -20.89 11.38
CA ARG A 399 -16.00 -21.58 12.67
C ARG A 399 -16.95 -21.02 13.73
N ILE A 400 -16.94 -19.70 13.94
CA ILE A 400 -17.66 -19.07 15.05
C ILE A 400 -19.03 -18.58 14.54
N LYS A 401 -20.04 -19.42 14.72
CA LYS A 401 -21.43 -19.12 14.28
C LYS A 401 -22.11 -18.06 15.13
N ASP A 402 -21.70 -17.91 16.38
CA ASP A 402 -22.22 -16.86 17.26
C ASP A 402 -21.55 -15.52 16.94
N SER A 403 -22.35 -14.53 16.54
CA SER A 403 -21.80 -13.26 16.08
C SER A 403 -21.12 -12.45 17.19
N ALA A 404 -21.49 -12.64 18.46
CA ALA A 404 -20.89 -11.91 19.57
C ALA A 404 -19.52 -12.51 19.91
N GLU A 405 -19.41 -13.83 19.93
CA GLU A 405 -18.14 -14.54 20.12
C GLU A 405 -17.18 -14.32 18.94
N LEU A 406 -17.69 -14.25 17.71
CA LEU A 406 -16.88 -13.92 16.54
C LEU A 406 -16.28 -12.52 16.67
N MET A 407 -17.09 -11.54 17.07
CA MET A 407 -16.62 -10.18 17.27
C MET A 407 -15.57 -10.10 18.37
N LYS A 408 -15.78 -10.76 19.52
CA LYS A 408 -14.77 -10.82 20.59
C LYS A 408 -13.46 -11.41 20.07
N SER A 409 -13.53 -12.51 19.33
CA SER A 409 -12.34 -13.17 18.77
C SER A 409 -11.60 -12.27 17.78
N LEU A 410 -12.30 -11.56 16.89
CA LEU A 410 -11.67 -10.66 15.91
C LEU A 410 -10.98 -9.48 16.58
N VAL A 411 -11.67 -8.81 17.52
CA VAL A 411 -11.09 -7.70 18.28
C VAL A 411 -9.84 -8.24 19.02
N ALA A 412 -9.92 -9.47 19.53
CA ALA A 412 -8.82 -10.11 20.22
C ALA A 412 -7.58 -10.37 19.38
N THR A 413 -7.77 -10.96 18.21
CA THR A 413 -6.70 -11.15 17.24
C THR A 413 -6.07 -9.80 16.86
N LEU A 414 -6.87 -8.78 16.52
CA LEU A 414 -6.36 -7.48 16.11
C LEU A 414 -5.41 -6.84 17.14
N ILE A 415 -5.80 -6.83 18.42
CA ILE A 415 -4.99 -6.27 19.50
C ILE A 415 -3.76 -7.15 19.79
N HIS A 416 -3.94 -8.48 19.77
CA HIS A 416 -2.85 -9.43 20.00
C HIS A 416 -1.73 -9.23 18.99
N GLU A 417 -2.06 -9.26 17.71
CA GLU A 417 -1.06 -9.24 16.65
C GLU A 417 -0.32 -7.90 16.58
N ASP A 418 -0.99 -6.79 16.87
CA ASP A 418 -0.33 -5.48 16.94
C ASP A 418 0.62 -5.34 18.13
N SER A 419 0.46 -6.17 19.16
CA SER A 419 1.43 -6.20 20.27
C SER A 419 2.81 -6.70 19.81
N HIS A 420 2.86 -7.64 18.85
CA HIS A 420 4.11 -8.15 18.28
C HIS A 420 4.91 -7.08 17.53
N ALA A 421 4.22 -6.13 16.90
CA ALA A 421 4.85 -5.00 16.22
C ALA A 421 5.64 -4.10 17.19
N ARG A 422 5.22 -4.01 18.46
CA ARG A 422 5.90 -3.20 19.48
C ARG A 422 7.08 -3.93 20.12
N THR A 423 6.89 -5.19 20.49
CA THR A 423 7.88 -6.00 21.22
C THR A 423 8.95 -6.59 20.30
N LYS A 424 8.71 -6.59 18.97
CA LYS A 424 9.51 -7.34 18.00
C LYS A 424 9.60 -8.83 18.35
N SER A 425 8.58 -9.37 19.01
CA SER A 425 8.49 -10.78 19.35
C SER A 425 7.98 -11.60 18.16
N LEU A 426 8.39 -12.88 18.09
CA LEU A 426 7.86 -13.84 17.11
C LEU A 426 6.63 -14.53 17.69
N ASP A 427 5.60 -14.73 16.86
CA ASP A 427 4.44 -15.58 17.16
C ASP A 427 4.92 -17.04 17.30
N ILE A 428 4.77 -17.62 18.49
CA ILE A 428 5.13 -19.02 18.74
C ILE A 428 3.92 -19.87 18.34
N PHE A 429 3.97 -20.41 17.12
CA PHE A 429 3.05 -21.41 16.59
C PHE A 429 2.46 -22.34 17.68
N TYR A 430 1.14 -22.32 17.88
CA TYR A 430 0.42 -23.31 18.69
C TYR A 430 0.36 -24.68 17.97
N SER A 431 1.51 -25.29 17.71
CA SER A 431 1.60 -26.63 17.12
C SER A 431 1.64 -27.70 18.22
N GLU A 432 0.57 -27.88 18.99
CA GLU A 432 0.31 -29.15 19.68
C GLU A 432 -1.17 -29.58 19.54
N PRO A 433 -1.47 -30.66 18.79
CA PRO A 433 -2.84 -31.06 18.43
C PRO A 433 -3.74 -31.57 19.57
N ASN A 434 -3.27 -31.60 20.83
CA ASN A 434 -3.89 -32.39 21.90
C ASN A 434 -4.40 -31.61 23.12
N LEU A 435 -4.54 -30.28 23.04
CA LEU A 435 -5.19 -29.54 24.13
C LEU A 435 -6.72 -29.74 24.10
N PRO A 436 -7.35 -30.24 25.18
CA PRO A 436 -8.80 -30.48 25.20
C PRO A 436 -9.60 -29.20 24.93
N LYS A 437 -10.74 -29.33 24.23
CA LYS A 437 -11.59 -28.18 23.82
C LYS A 437 -12.35 -27.47 24.97
N THR A 438 -12.02 -27.72 26.23
CA THR A 438 -12.66 -27.13 27.42
C THR A 438 -11.65 -26.51 28.39
N THR A 439 -10.45 -26.21 27.92
CA THR A 439 -9.30 -25.84 28.75
C THR A 439 -9.38 -24.34 29.10
N GLY A 440 -9.53 -24.01 30.39
CA GLY A 440 -9.50 -22.62 30.86
C GLY A 440 -8.08 -22.06 30.85
N LEU A 441 -7.93 -20.74 30.92
CA LEU A 441 -6.62 -20.06 30.91
C LEU A 441 -5.62 -20.64 31.93
N LYS A 442 -6.13 -21.12 33.07
CA LYS A 442 -5.36 -21.77 34.12
C LYS A 442 -4.76 -23.11 33.68
N ASP A 443 -5.51 -23.90 32.93
CA ASP A 443 -5.08 -25.22 32.46
C ASP A 443 -4.04 -25.09 31.33
N ILE A 444 -4.13 -24.01 30.53
CA ILE A 444 -3.08 -23.62 29.57
C ILE A 444 -1.80 -23.26 30.34
N VAL A 445 -1.88 -22.41 31.36
CA VAL A 445 -0.73 -22.01 32.20
C VAL A 445 -0.09 -23.20 32.91
N ASP A 446 -0.88 -24.16 33.39
CA ASP A 446 -0.39 -25.38 34.04
C ASP A 446 0.34 -26.32 33.03
N ALA A 447 -0.06 -26.32 31.75
CA ALA A 447 0.55 -27.12 30.69
C ALA A 447 1.92 -26.57 30.20
N ILE A 448 2.12 -25.26 30.20
CA ILE A 448 3.39 -24.60 29.79
C ILE A 448 4.38 -24.38 30.95
N ARG A 449 3.92 -24.47 32.21
CA ARG A 449 4.79 -24.36 33.41
C ARG A 449 6.02 -25.29 33.39
N PRO A 450 5.96 -26.55 32.92
CA PRO A 450 7.13 -27.42 32.82
C PRO A 450 8.10 -27.00 31.71
N VAL A 451 7.57 -26.45 30.60
CA VAL A 451 8.33 -25.96 29.42
C VAL A 451 9.13 -24.71 29.78
N ILE A 452 8.57 -23.83 30.61
CA ILE A 452 9.24 -22.65 31.17
C ILE A 452 10.39 -23.06 32.12
N GLY A 453 10.20 -24.15 32.88
CA GLY A 453 11.28 -24.76 33.67
C GLY A 453 12.41 -25.36 32.83
N THR A 454 12.14 -25.73 31.57
CA THR A 454 13.11 -26.29 30.62
C THR A 454 13.79 -25.26 29.71
N ALA A 455 13.49 -23.96 29.85
CA ALA A 455 14.25 -22.90 29.18
C ALA A 455 15.74 -22.86 29.64
N LEU A 456 16.04 -23.45 30.80
CA LEU A 456 17.41 -23.72 31.25
C LEU A 456 18.10 -24.88 30.49
N ASP A 457 17.35 -25.73 29.80
CA ASP A 457 17.84 -26.92 29.08
C ASP A 457 18.05 -26.70 27.56
N ILE A 458 17.70 -25.53 27.02
CA ILE A 458 18.07 -25.13 25.64
C ILE A 458 19.60 -25.17 25.45
N ARG A 459 20.36 -24.98 26.53
CA ARG A 459 21.82 -25.16 26.59
C ARG A 459 22.28 -26.58 26.23
N ARG A 460 21.48 -27.62 26.52
CA ARG A 460 21.83 -29.04 26.30
C ARG A 460 21.46 -29.54 24.89
N ASN A 461 20.41 -28.96 24.30
CA ASN A 461 19.96 -29.32 22.94
C ASN A 461 20.74 -28.60 21.83
N LEU A 462 21.34 -27.44 22.09
CA LEU A 462 22.23 -26.76 21.13
C LEU A 462 23.60 -27.47 20.97
N GLU A 463 24.12 -28.11 22.02
CA GLU A 463 25.38 -28.87 21.95
C GLU A 463 25.25 -30.20 21.17
N SER A 464 24.02 -30.70 21.00
CA SER A 464 23.73 -31.98 20.34
C SER A 464 23.63 -31.88 18.81
N SER A 465 23.53 -30.67 18.25
CA SER A 465 23.43 -30.42 16.81
C SER A 465 24.82 -30.23 16.16
N LYS A 466 25.67 -31.25 16.23
CA LYS A 466 26.95 -31.32 15.49
C LYS A 466 26.74 -31.63 14.01
N LYS A 467 26.00 -30.79 13.26
CA LYS A 467 25.97 -30.86 11.78
C LYS A 467 25.46 -29.58 11.15
N LEU A 468 26.31 -28.56 11.13
CA LEU A 468 26.53 -27.62 10.00
C LEU A 468 27.51 -26.52 10.45
N GLN A 469 28.79 -26.88 10.47
CA GLN A 469 29.87 -25.91 10.34
C GLN A 469 29.88 -25.41 8.89
N LYS A 470 29.73 -24.10 8.65
CA LYS A 470 30.86 -23.21 8.33
C LYS A 470 30.41 -21.84 7.80
N THR A 471 31.09 -20.83 8.31
CA THR A 471 31.30 -19.46 7.80
C THR A 471 30.16 -18.45 8.01
N GLY A 472 30.39 -17.52 8.96
CA GLY A 472 29.69 -16.23 9.03
C GLY A 472 29.14 -15.84 10.41
N LYS A 473 29.14 -16.73 11.40
CA LYS A 473 28.42 -16.54 12.68
C LYS A 473 29.32 -16.22 13.88
N ASN A 474 30.42 -15.47 13.72
CA ASN A 474 31.28 -15.12 14.85
C ASN A 474 31.16 -13.67 15.36
N GLU A 475 30.59 -12.73 14.59
CA GLU A 475 30.44 -11.34 15.06
C GLU A 475 29.16 -11.08 15.88
N LEU A 476 28.13 -11.91 15.71
CA LEU A 476 26.84 -11.75 16.42
C LEU A 476 26.81 -12.52 17.75
N LEU A 477 27.63 -13.57 17.89
CA LEU A 477 27.74 -14.37 19.11
C LEU A 477 28.61 -13.68 20.16
N GLU A 478 29.71 -13.02 19.78
CA GLU A 478 30.54 -12.25 20.74
C GLU A 478 29.81 -11.03 21.33
N LYS A 479 28.84 -10.44 20.62
CA LYS A 479 28.00 -9.35 21.18
C LYS A 479 26.95 -9.81 22.19
N LEU A 480 26.69 -11.12 22.30
CA LEU A 480 25.67 -11.68 23.20
C LEU A 480 26.26 -12.33 24.47
N GLU A 481 27.57 -12.55 24.55
CA GLU A 481 28.21 -13.34 25.63
C GLU A 481 28.47 -12.61 26.97
N GLY A 482 27.88 -11.43 27.20
CA GLY A 482 28.22 -10.61 28.39
C GLY A 482 27.12 -10.33 29.40
N ARG A 483 25.85 -10.69 29.15
CA ARG A 483 24.75 -10.36 30.06
C ARG A 483 23.94 -11.58 30.43
N ALA A 484 23.97 -11.94 31.71
CA ALA A 484 22.89 -12.73 32.30
C ALA A 484 21.58 -11.97 32.00
N LEU A 485 20.63 -12.63 31.35
CA LEU A 485 19.28 -12.10 31.15
C LEU A 485 18.71 -11.80 32.54
N THR A 486 18.49 -10.52 32.82
CA THR A 486 17.85 -10.08 34.07
C THR A 486 16.36 -10.42 34.02
N ALA A 487 15.67 -10.40 35.17
CA ALA A 487 14.20 -10.49 35.17
C ALA A 487 13.55 -9.43 34.25
N ASN A 488 14.19 -8.27 34.08
CA ASN A 488 13.80 -7.24 33.10
C ASN A 488 14.02 -7.65 31.64
N ASP A 489 15.02 -8.48 31.34
CA ASP A 489 15.25 -9.01 30.00
C ASP A 489 14.27 -10.15 29.66
N LEU A 490 13.84 -10.92 30.66
CA LEU A 490 12.74 -11.89 30.55
C LEU A 490 11.37 -11.21 30.42
N LEU A 491 11.14 -10.09 31.14
CA LEU A 491 9.96 -9.22 30.98
C LEU A 491 9.87 -8.57 29.60
N ASN A 492 11.00 -8.30 28.95
CA ASN A 492 11.04 -7.75 27.59
C ASN A 492 11.02 -8.82 26.49
N ASN A 493 11.29 -10.10 26.79
CA ASN A 493 11.45 -11.15 25.77
C ASN A 493 10.64 -12.45 25.94
N ASN A 494 9.81 -12.63 26.97
CA ASN A 494 8.97 -13.85 27.06
C ASN A 494 7.55 -13.51 27.51
N ALA A 495 6.72 -13.15 26.53
CA ALA A 495 6.18 -11.81 26.30
C ALA A 495 5.10 -11.77 25.19
N ASP A 496 4.48 -12.88 24.75
CA ASP A 496 3.07 -12.82 24.26
C ASP A 496 2.12 -12.32 25.38
N SER A 497 2.69 -11.92 26.50
CA SER A 497 2.40 -12.44 27.83
C SER A 497 2.06 -11.33 28.76
N TRP A 498 1.52 -10.28 28.18
CA TRP A 498 0.15 -10.01 28.52
C TRP A 498 -0.52 -9.67 27.18
N VAL A 499 -1.40 -10.52 26.62
CA VAL A 499 -2.17 -10.31 25.37
C VAL A 499 -3.64 -9.92 25.63
N ALA A 500 -3.91 -8.65 25.92
CA ALA A 500 -2.94 -7.65 26.31
C ALA A 500 -3.48 -6.58 27.21
N VAL A 501 -2.95 -6.36 28.43
CA VAL A 501 -2.95 -7.33 29.53
C VAL A 501 -4.39 -7.71 29.80
N THR A 502 -4.80 -8.82 29.20
CA THR A 502 -6.11 -9.46 29.37
C THR A 502 -7.25 -8.70 28.69
N PHE A 503 -7.03 -8.34 27.44
CA PHE A 503 -7.92 -7.58 26.57
C PHE A 503 -8.13 -6.08 26.88
N ALA A 504 -7.12 -5.45 27.49
CA ALA A 504 -7.18 -4.10 28.07
C ALA A 504 -8.23 -3.96 29.19
N LEU A 505 -8.38 -5.07 29.91
CA LEU A 505 -9.00 -5.23 31.23
C LEU A 505 -10.52 -5.07 31.24
N SER A 506 -11.19 -6.12 30.74
CA SER A 506 -12.61 -6.51 30.93
C SER A 506 -13.71 -5.98 29.99
N ARG A 507 -13.49 -4.92 29.19
CA ARG A 507 -14.50 -3.85 28.96
C ARG A 507 -14.84 -3.19 30.30
N PHE A 508 -13.93 -2.39 30.84
CA PHE A 508 -13.98 -1.81 32.20
C PHE A 508 -15.37 -1.25 32.59
N GLU A 509 -16.23 -2.10 33.17
CA GLU A 509 -17.59 -1.79 33.64
C GLU A 509 -18.72 -1.66 32.58
N GLY A 510 -18.58 -2.33 31.44
CA GLY A 510 -19.68 -2.71 30.51
C GLY A 510 -20.60 -3.81 31.06
N PHE A 511 -20.80 -3.77 32.37
CA PHE A 511 -21.90 -4.36 33.08
C PHE A 511 -22.21 -3.62 34.38
N VAL A 512 -21.69 -2.41 34.64
CA VAL A 512 -21.97 -1.82 35.95
C VAL A 512 -23.38 -1.34 36.14
N SER A 513 -24.25 -1.22 35.11
CA SER A 513 -25.70 -1.37 35.36
C SER A 513 -26.67 -1.22 34.18
N ALA A 514 -26.51 -0.30 33.22
CA ALA A 514 -27.61 0.02 32.31
C ALA A 514 -27.15 0.83 31.09
N GLY A 515 -27.69 0.49 29.91
CA GLY A 515 -27.83 1.42 28.78
C GLY A 515 -26.67 1.51 27.78
N MET A 516 -26.74 0.75 26.68
CA MET A 516 -26.74 1.28 25.28
C MET A 516 -26.51 0.14 24.27
N VAL A 517 -27.62 -0.48 23.85
CA VAL A 517 -27.79 -1.14 22.54
C VAL A 517 -28.95 -0.44 21.80
N ARG A 518 -29.01 0.90 21.88
CA ARG A 518 -29.93 1.68 21.03
C ARG A 518 -29.20 2.91 20.50
N LYS A 519 -29.05 2.91 19.17
CA LYS A 519 -28.61 3.99 18.28
C LYS A 519 -27.14 4.42 18.40
N ALA A 520 -26.32 4.02 17.43
CA ALA A 520 -26.07 4.79 16.21
C ALA A 520 -25.62 3.83 15.11
#